data_AF-A0A4Q5QGZ2-F1
#
_entry.id   AF-A0A4Q5QGZ2-F1
#
_cell.length_a   1.000
_cell.length_b   1.000
_cell.length_c   1.000
_cell.angle_alpha   90.00
_cell.angle_beta   90.00
_cell.angle_gamma   90.00
#
_symmetry.space_group_name_H-M   'P 1'
#
loop_
_entity.id
_entity.type
_entity.pdbx_description
1 polymer ?
#
loop_
_entity_poly.entity_id
_entity_poly.type
_entity_poly.pdbx_seq_one_letter_code
_entity_poly.pdbx_strand_id
1 'polypeptide(L)'
;RKDRFRRADSGWVDDGIDQPAGRMVDALFKDPSKVDFNSDKGLPIEWKTRLDQLLALPGDARRHAIAMTAPHSNWLYFIEPDWTESRLLAVADGDDADAQAFWGGYFWAARTPQLPLYTRLKPAFIALARSGAKRRDHANKLAGMLLAGWAGRDDPAEEDTLIPDIELREVLIHGDDELRTQMLWYLQRWSNEPDSKWGDRVLPFLERVWPRQRSVRTPQTSGRLVDMALAMPDRFVEIVNAILPLLDAVAGSSVRMGHFIDLEEGIASQHPRELLDLLWKVLPEDAWLWPYETRRTLDALKAQELVRDDTRLAELSRREQNR
;
A
#
# COMPACT_ATOMS: atom_id res chain seq x y z
N ARG A 1 -35.54 0.10 -17.92
CA ARG A 1 -34.45 -0.41 -18.77
C ARG A 1 -33.63 0.78 -19.28
N LYS A 2 -32.51 1.05 -18.61
CA LYS A 2 -31.36 1.82 -19.11
C LYS A 2 -30.24 1.48 -18.13
N ASP A 3 -29.57 0.35 -18.39
CA ASP A 3 -28.25 0.11 -17.83
C ASP A 3 -27.37 1.25 -18.33
N ARG A 4 -27.19 2.25 -17.48
CA ARG A 4 -26.13 3.23 -17.67
C ARG A 4 -24.85 2.41 -17.57
N PHE A 5 -24.15 2.27 -18.68
CA PHE A 5 -22.80 1.75 -18.72
C PHE A 5 -21.99 2.46 -17.63
N ARG A 6 -21.79 1.76 -16.52
CA ARG A 6 -20.95 2.21 -15.44
C ARG A 6 -19.54 2.29 -16.01
N ARG A 7 -18.89 3.45 -15.89
CA ARG A 7 -17.46 3.50 -16.19
C ARG A 7 -16.79 2.53 -15.23
N ALA A 8 -15.88 1.70 -15.73
CA ALA A 8 -15.16 0.72 -14.91
C ALA A 8 -14.48 1.35 -13.68
N ASP A 9 -14.28 2.68 -13.71
CA ASP A 9 -13.60 3.47 -12.69
C ASP A 9 -14.52 4.35 -11.80
N SER A 10 -15.85 4.43 -12.01
CA SER A 10 -16.70 5.25 -11.11
C SER A 10 -16.99 4.50 -9.80
N GLY A 11 -16.44 5.00 -8.68
CA GLY A 11 -16.69 4.43 -7.37
C GLY A 11 -18.13 4.64 -6.93
N TRP A 12 -18.66 3.70 -6.12
CA TRP A 12 -19.94 3.86 -5.44
C TRP A 12 -20.04 5.17 -4.64
N VAL A 13 -18.89 5.68 -4.17
CA VAL A 13 -18.74 6.97 -3.47
C VAL A 13 -18.84 8.14 -4.44
N ASP A 14 -18.10 8.11 -5.56
CA ASP A 14 -18.08 9.20 -6.55
C ASP A 14 -19.49 9.45 -7.11
N ASP A 15 -20.21 8.36 -7.42
CA ASP A 15 -21.60 8.42 -7.87
C ASP A 15 -22.54 8.82 -6.71
N GLY A 16 -22.24 8.34 -5.49
CA GLY A 16 -23.07 8.51 -4.30
C GLY A 16 -23.23 9.95 -3.82
N ILE A 17 -22.20 10.78 -3.97
CA ILE A 17 -22.23 12.21 -3.60
C ILE A 17 -23.35 12.95 -4.35
N ASP A 18 -23.64 12.55 -5.59
CA ASP A 18 -24.67 13.16 -6.42
C ASP A 18 -26.01 12.41 -6.43
N GLN A 19 -26.08 11.24 -5.77
CA GLN A 19 -27.34 10.51 -5.64
C GLN A 19 -28.15 10.96 -4.41
N PRO A 20 -29.50 10.92 -4.47
CA PRO A 20 -30.36 11.31 -3.36
C PRO A 20 -30.04 10.59 -2.05
N ALA A 21 -29.84 9.27 -2.09
CA ALA A 21 -29.54 8.48 -0.91
C ALA A 21 -28.19 8.88 -0.27
N GLY A 22 -27.16 9.14 -1.08
CA GLY A 22 -25.87 9.57 -0.56
C GLY A 22 -25.90 10.99 0.01
N ARG A 23 -26.68 11.91 -0.60
CA ARG A 23 -26.91 13.25 -0.05
C ARG A 23 -27.67 13.23 1.28
N MET A 24 -28.61 12.30 1.46
CA MET A 24 -29.30 12.12 2.75
C MET A 24 -28.34 11.62 3.83
N VAL A 25 -27.46 10.67 3.51
CA VAL A 25 -26.39 10.23 4.42
C VAL A 25 -25.45 11.38 4.77
N ASP A 26 -24.97 12.12 3.77
CA ASP A 26 -24.07 13.28 3.97
C ASP A 26 -24.73 14.37 4.83
N ALA A 27 -26.01 14.68 4.58
CA ALA A 27 -26.76 15.63 5.41
C ALA A 27 -26.88 15.16 6.85
N LEU A 28 -27.12 13.86 7.08
CA LEU A 28 -27.17 13.28 8.41
C LEU A 28 -25.81 13.42 9.12
N PHE A 29 -24.70 13.06 8.47
CA PHE A 29 -23.36 13.14 9.07
C PHE A 29 -22.81 14.57 9.24
N LYS A 30 -23.42 15.57 8.59
CA LYS A 30 -23.14 17.01 8.76
C LYS A 30 -24.02 17.71 9.81
N ASP A 31 -24.99 17.01 10.38
CA ASP A 31 -25.86 17.57 11.41
C ASP A 31 -25.02 17.98 12.66
N PRO A 32 -25.12 19.24 13.11
CA PRO A 32 -24.35 19.74 14.25
C PRO A 32 -24.57 18.99 15.56
N SER A 33 -25.74 18.36 15.75
CA SER A 33 -26.06 17.58 16.96
C SER A 33 -25.10 16.43 17.21
N LYS A 34 -24.38 15.98 16.16
CA LYS A 34 -23.36 14.94 16.23
C LYS A 34 -22.25 15.21 17.26
N VAL A 35 -21.97 16.48 17.55
CA VAL A 35 -20.94 16.89 18.53
C VAL A 35 -21.29 16.41 19.94
N ASP A 36 -22.57 16.20 20.24
CA ASP A 36 -23.04 15.78 21.56
C ASP A 36 -23.11 14.25 21.73
N PHE A 37 -22.86 13.48 20.66
CA PHE A 37 -22.93 12.02 20.69
C PHE A 37 -21.60 11.44 21.19
N ASN A 38 -21.69 10.50 22.12
CA ASN A 38 -20.54 9.81 22.69
C ASN A 38 -20.88 8.35 23.02
N SER A 39 -19.86 7.56 23.35
CA SER A 39 -19.99 6.14 23.69
C SER A 39 -20.95 5.85 24.84
N ASP A 40 -21.14 6.79 25.76
CA ASP A 40 -21.99 6.58 26.94
C ASP A 40 -23.47 6.76 26.61
N LYS A 41 -23.78 7.66 25.67
CA LYS A 41 -25.16 7.99 25.26
C LYS A 41 -25.63 7.22 24.04
N GLY A 42 -24.70 6.71 23.23
CA GLY A 42 -25.00 6.05 21.97
C GLY A 42 -25.60 7.00 20.92
N LEU A 43 -26.10 6.42 19.83
CA LEU A 43 -26.82 7.16 18.80
C LEU A 43 -28.29 7.39 19.20
N PRO A 44 -28.84 8.61 19.02
CA PRO A 44 -30.27 8.84 19.22
C PRO A 44 -31.12 7.90 18.37
N ILE A 45 -32.30 7.52 18.90
CA ILE A 45 -33.17 6.55 18.22
C ILE A 45 -33.63 7.02 16.84
N GLU A 46 -33.87 8.32 16.67
CA GLU A 46 -34.23 8.89 15.37
C GLU A 46 -33.09 8.76 14.35
N TRP A 47 -31.84 8.93 14.81
CA TRP A 47 -30.65 8.79 13.97
C TRP A 47 -30.47 7.35 13.50
N LYS A 48 -30.59 6.38 14.42
CA LYS A 48 -30.56 4.95 14.07
C LYS A 48 -31.67 4.59 13.10
N THR A 49 -32.89 5.10 13.32
CA THR A 49 -34.04 4.87 12.42
C THR A 49 -33.77 5.40 11.02
N ARG A 50 -33.22 6.61 10.89
CA ARG A 50 -32.87 7.20 9.58
C ARG A 50 -31.79 6.40 8.86
N LEU A 51 -30.74 5.98 9.57
CA LEU A 51 -29.70 5.11 9.00
C LEU A 51 -30.27 3.76 8.56
N ASP A 52 -31.10 3.12 9.40
CA ASP A 52 -31.76 1.86 9.06
C ASP A 52 -32.63 1.99 7.80
N GLN A 53 -33.38 3.09 7.67
CA GLN A 53 -34.19 3.37 6.47
C GLN A 53 -33.32 3.54 5.21
N LEU A 54 -32.19 4.25 5.33
CA LEU A 54 -31.24 4.47 4.22
C LEU A 54 -30.59 3.15 3.79
N LEU A 55 -30.20 2.30 4.74
CA LEU A 55 -29.62 0.98 4.47
C LEU A 55 -30.67 -0.05 4.01
N ALA A 56 -31.96 0.21 4.22
CA ALA A 56 -33.06 -0.62 3.74
C ALA A 56 -33.58 -0.24 2.35
N LEU A 57 -33.05 0.81 1.71
CA LEU A 57 -33.42 1.18 0.35
C LEU A 57 -33.18 0.02 -0.63
N PRO A 58 -33.87 -0.03 -1.78
CA PRO A 58 -33.64 -1.07 -2.79
C PRO A 58 -32.53 -0.69 -3.78
N GLY A 59 -31.85 -1.70 -4.32
CA GLY A 59 -30.95 -1.58 -5.47
C GLY A 59 -29.80 -0.59 -5.24
N ASP A 60 -29.50 0.24 -6.25
CA ASP A 60 -28.35 1.15 -6.20
C ASP A 60 -28.48 2.23 -5.13
N ALA A 61 -29.69 2.65 -4.78
CA ALA A 61 -29.91 3.63 -3.71
C ALA A 61 -29.36 3.13 -2.36
N ARG A 62 -29.53 1.83 -2.08
CA ARG A 62 -28.92 1.16 -0.92
C ARG A 62 -27.40 1.24 -0.94
N ARG A 63 -26.81 0.93 -2.10
CA ARG A 63 -25.36 0.85 -2.27
C ARG A 63 -24.71 2.22 -2.16
N HIS A 64 -25.36 3.28 -2.66
CA HIS A 64 -24.93 4.65 -2.40
C HIS A 64 -25.03 5.01 -0.92
N ALA A 65 -26.09 4.61 -0.23
CA ALA A 65 -26.20 4.83 1.21
C ALA A 65 -25.10 4.10 2.00
N ILE A 66 -24.83 2.84 1.68
CA ILE A 66 -23.74 2.04 2.25
C ILE A 66 -22.39 2.71 2.01
N ALA A 67 -22.08 3.06 0.76
CA ALA A 67 -20.80 3.64 0.38
C ALA A 67 -20.56 5.01 1.03
N MET A 68 -21.61 5.78 1.31
CA MET A 68 -21.50 7.06 2.02
C MET A 68 -21.48 6.90 3.54
N THR A 69 -21.96 5.77 4.07
CA THR A 69 -21.96 5.48 5.52
C THR A 69 -20.65 4.83 5.97
N ALA A 70 -20.06 3.95 5.15
CA ALA A 70 -18.84 3.21 5.44
C ALA A 70 -17.59 4.08 5.80
N PRO A 71 -17.39 5.30 5.24
CA PRO A 71 -16.35 6.23 5.71
C PRO A 71 -16.43 6.56 7.20
N HIS A 72 -17.62 6.44 7.81
CA HIS A 72 -17.88 6.77 9.19
C HIS A 72 -17.81 5.56 10.14
N SER A 73 -17.44 4.37 9.65
CA SER A 73 -17.40 3.13 10.44
C SER A 73 -16.60 3.27 11.74
N ASN A 74 -15.48 4.00 11.73
CA ASN A 74 -14.68 4.20 12.94
C ASN A 74 -15.45 4.95 14.04
N TRP A 75 -16.14 6.03 13.66
CA TRP A 75 -16.93 6.85 14.59
C TRP A 75 -18.20 6.12 15.04
N LEU A 76 -18.87 5.43 14.10
CA LEU A 76 -20.06 4.63 14.40
C LEU A 76 -19.73 3.49 15.37
N TYR A 77 -18.63 2.76 15.12
CA TYR A 77 -18.22 1.66 16.00
C TYR A 77 -17.78 2.15 17.38
N PHE A 78 -17.27 3.38 17.49
CA PHE A 78 -16.93 3.97 18.79
C PHE A 78 -18.18 4.33 19.61
N ILE A 79 -19.22 4.85 18.96
CA ILE A 79 -20.43 5.33 19.65
C ILE A 79 -21.46 4.21 19.86
N GLU A 80 -21.67 3.38 18.85
CA GLU A 80 -22.71 2.36 18.81
C GLU A 80 -22.17 1.08 18.16
N PRO A 81 -21.33 0.30 18.87
CA PRO A 81 -20.71 -0.92 18.36
C PRO A 81 -21.73 -1.94 17.84
N ASP A 82 -22.77 -2.25 18.62
CA ASP A 82 -23.76 -3.29 18.30
C ASP A 82 -24.56 -3.00 17.04
N TRP A 83 -24.97 -1.73 16.86
CA TRP A 83 -25.64 -1.29 15.64
C TRP A 83 -24.68 -1.37 14.45
N THR A 84 -23.43 -0.91 14.63
CA THR A 84 -22.44 -0.91 13.57
C THR A 84 -22.13 -2.34 13.11
N GLU A 85 -21.97 -3.26 14.05
CA GLU A 85 -21.74 -4.69 13.79
C GLU A 85 -22.89 -5.30 12.98
N SER A 86 -24.12 -5.17 13.48
CA SER A 86 -25.30 -5.84 12.92
C SER A 86 -25.81 -5.23 11.61
N ARG A 87 -25.60 -3.93 11.37
CA ARG A 87 -26.17 -3.20 10.22
C ARG A 87 -25.15 -2.87 9.15
N LEU A 88 -23.92 -2.55 9.55
CA LEU A 88 -22.90 -2.03 8.64
C LEU A 88 -21.78 -3.06 8.38
N LEU A 89 -21.20 -3.65 9.43
CA LEU A 89 -20.10 -4.62 9.27
C LEU A 89 -20.59 -5.97 8.73
N ALA A 90 -21.82 -6.38 9.04
CA ALA A 90 -22.46 -7.53 8.40
C ALA A 90 -22.53 -7.42 6.86
N VAL A 91 -22.55 -6.20 6.30
CA VAL A 91 -22.48 -5.98 4.84
C VAL A 91 -21.08 -6.27 4.31
N ALA A 92 -20.05 -5.97 5.10
CA ALA A 92 -18.65 -6.16 4.71
C ALA A 92 -18.26 -7.64 4.56
N ASP A 93 -18.97 -8.54 5.24
CA ASP A 93 -18.74 -9.99 5.24
C ASP A 93 -19.30 -10.70 3.98
N GLY A 94 -20.09 -10.00 3.15
CA GLY A 94 -20.60 -10.51 1.88
C GLY A 94 -19.59 -10.43 0.71
N ASP A 95 -20.00 -10.94 -0.46
CA ASP A 95 -19.27 -10.81 -1.73
C ASP A 95 -20.16 -10.25 -2.86
N ASP A 96 -21.25 -9.58 -2.49
CA ASP A 96 -22.18 -9.00 -3.44
C ASP A 96 -21.85 -7.52 -3.75
N ALA A 97 -22.72 -6.87 -4.51
CA ALA A 97 -22.57 -5.47 -4.86
C ALA A 97 -22.66 -4.52 -3.65
N ASP A 98 -23.28 -4.95 -2.55
CA ASP A 98 -23.40 -4.16 -1.32
C ASP A 98 -22.09 -4.20 -0.54
N ALA A 99 -21.45 -5.38 -0.45
CA ALA A 99 -20.09 -5.51 0.10
C ALA A 99 -19.08 -4.66 -0.70
N GLN A 100 -19.17 -4.68 -2.03
CA GLN A 100 -18.33 -3.82 -2.89
C GLN A 100 -18.57 -2.32 -2.63
N ALA A 101 -19.81 -1.93 -2.35
CA ALA A 101 -20.14 -0.55 -1.99
C ALA A 101 -19.58 -0.17 -0.62
N PHE A 102 -19.67 -1.08 0.36
CA PHE A 102 -19.07 -0.88 1.68
C PHE A 102 -17.56 -0.67 1.57
N TRP A 103 -16.84 -1.58 0.93
CA TRP A 103 -15.38 -1.48 0.80
C TRP A 103 -14.96 -0.26 -0.04
N GLY A 104 -15.77 0.10 -1.04
CA GLY A 104 -15.57 1.33 -1.80
C GLY A 104 -15.65 2.60 -0.95
N GLY A 105 -16.60 2.67 -0.03
CA GLY A 105 -16.72 3.75 0.94
C GLY A 105 -15.64 3.74 2.01
N TYR A 106 -15.40 2.57 2.60
CA TYR A 106 -14.46 2.41 3.69
C TYR A 106 -13.04 2.86 3.30
N PHE A 107 -12.54 2.40 2.15
CA PHE A 107 -11.20 2.78 1.68
C PHE A 107 -11.10 4.23 1.22
N TRP A 108 -12.21 4.87 0.82
CA TRP A 108 -12.22 6.28 0.42
C TRP A 108 -11.82 7.21 1.58
N ALA A 109 -12.24 6.91 2.80
CA ALA A 109 -11.86 7.70 3.97
C ALA A 109 -10.36 7.67 4.27
N ALA A 110 -9.67 6.58 3.88
CA ALA A 110 -8.24 6.37 4.11
C ALA A 110 -7.79 6.52 5.58
N ARG A 111 -8.64 6.12 6.53
CA ARG A 111 -8.35 6.21 7.98
C ARG A 111 -8.05 4.83 8.55
N THR A 112 -6.98 4.72 9.32
CA THR A 112 -6.71 3.52 10.11
C THR A 112 -7.80 3.37 11.17
N PRO A 113 -8.50 2.23 11.24
CA PRO A 113 -9.54 2.02 12.25
C PRO A 113 -8.92 1.92 13.65
N GLN A 114 -9.70 2.29 14.65
CA GLN A 114 -9.39 2.05 16.06
C GLN A 114 -9.25 0.56 16.34
N LEU A 115 -8.49 0.21 17.36
CA LEU A 115 -8.08 -1.17 17.65
C LEU A 115 -9.24 -2.20 17.63
N PRO A 116 -10.37 -1.98 18.34
CA PRO A 116 -11.50 -2.92 18.27
C PRO A 116 -12.03 -3.17 16.86
N LEU A 117 -12.18 -2.10 16.08
CA LEU A 117 -12.67 -2.19 14.70
C LEU A 117 -11.60 -2.81 13.77
N TYR A 118 -10.32 -2.51 13.99
CA TYR A 118 -9.23 -3.14 13.25
C TYR A 118 -9.27 -4.66 13.42
N THR A 119 -9.34 -5.13 14.67
CA THR A 119 -9.41 -6.56 14.99
C THR A 119 -10.59 -7.24 14.30
N ARG A 120 -11.74 -6.56 14.26
CA ARG A 120 -12.94 -7.05 13.56
C ARG A 120 -12.79 -7.11 12.04
N LEU A 121 -12.12 -6.12 11.43
CA LEU A 121 -11.97 -6.02 9.97
C LEU A 121 -10.76 -6.78 9.42
N LYS A 122 -9.80 -7.12 10.27
CA LYS A 122 -8.56 -7.81 9.89
C LYS A 122 -8.79 -9.07 9.02
N PRO A 123 -9.70 -10.00 9.35
CA PRO A 123 -9.95 -11.16 8.49
C PRO A 123 -10.37 -10.76 7.06
N ALA A 124 -11.18 -9.71 6.94
CA ALA A 124 -11.62 -9.23 5.64
C ALA A 124 -10.51 -8.48 4.89
N PHE A 125 -9.65 -7.72 5.57
CA PHE A 125 -8.44 -7.13 4.96
C PHE A 125 -7.55 -8.19 4.32
N ILE A 126 -7.32 -9.30 5.04
CA ILE A 126 -6.52 -10.42 4.54
C ILE A 126 -7.20 -11.10 3.36
N ALA A 127 -8.51 -11.34 3.43
CA ALA A 127 -9.27 -11.94 2.33
C ALA A 127 -9.22 -11.07 1.07
N LEU A 128 -9.44 -9.76 1.21
CA LEU A 128 -9.37 -8.79 0.11
C LEU A 128 -7.97 -8.72 -0.52
N ALA A 129 -6.93 -8.80 0.31
CA ALA A 129 -5.55 -8.80 -0.17
C ALA A 129 -5.24 -10.05 -1.01
N ARG A 130 -5.79 -11.20 -0.62
CA ARG A 130 -5.62 -12.49 -1.33
C ARG A 130 -6.48 -12.61 -2.58
N SER A 131 -7.66 -11.99 -2.62
CA SER A 131 -8.53 -12.04 -3.80
C SER A 131 -8.02 -11.20 -4.97
N GLY A 132 -6.99 -10.36 -4.73
CA GLY A 132 -6.56 -9.30 -5.64
C GLY A 132 -7.53 -8.12 -5.56
N ALA A 133 -7.00 -6.92 -5.40
CA ALA A 133 -7.87 -5.76 -5.33
C ALA A 133 -8.40 -5.46 -6.74
N LYS A 134 -9.72 -5.53 -6.94
CA LYS A 134 -10.34 -5.16 -8.22
C LYS A 134 -10.08 -3.70 -8.62
N ARG A 135 -9.64 -2.85 -7.67
CA ARG A 135 -9.31 -1.44 -7.89
C ARG A 135 -7.95 -1.10 -7.29
N ARG A 136 -7.12 -0.38 -8.04
CA ARG A 136 -5.80 0.08 -7.63
C ARG A 136 -5.82 0.90 -6.33
N ASP A 137 -6.79 1.80 -6.20
CA ASP A 137 -6.92 2.63 -5.00
C ASP A 137 -7.24 1.81 -3.75
N HIS A 138 -7.97 0.69 -3.90
CA HIS A 138 -8.21 -0.23 -2.79
C HIS A 138 -6.93 -0.95 -2.38
N ALA A 139 -6.16 -1.48 -3.35
CA ALA A 139 -4.86 -2.09 -3.06
C ALA A 139 -3.94 -1.13 -2.32
N ASN A 140 -3.91 0.14 -2.74
CA ASN A 140 -3.14 1.19 -2.08
C ASN A 140 -3.56 1.32 -0.59
N LYS A 141 -4.83 1.65 -0.32
CA LYS A 141 -5.28 1.86 1.08
C LYS A 141 -5.16 0.61 1.94
N LEU A 142 -5.45 -0.56 1.37
CA LEU A 142 -5.31 -1.84 2.04
C LEU A 142 -3.85 -2.15 2.41
N ALA A 143 -2.90 -1.90 1.51
CA ALA A 143 -1.48 -2.09 1.78
C ALA A 143 -1.02 -1.23 2.98
N GLY A 144 -1.42 0.05 3.02
CA GLY A 144 -1.13 0.93 4.15
C GLY A 144 -1.73 0.40 5.47
N MET A 145 -2.99 -0.05 5.46
CA MET A 145 -3.64 -0.58 6.67
C MET A 145 -3.00 -1.87 7.19
N LEU A 146 -2.60 -2.78 6.30
CA LEU A 146 -1.90 -4.01 6.66
C LEU A 146 -0.51 -3.71 7.22
N LEU A 147 0.22 -2.80 6.57
CA LEU A 147 1.56 -2.42 7.01
C LEU A 147 1.52 -1.72 8.39
N ALA A 148 0.55 -0.82 8.61
CA ALA A 148 0.34 -0.18 9.90
C ALA A 148 0.00 -1.19 11.01
N GLY A 149 -0.80 -2.22 10.72
CA GLY A 149 -1.08 -3.29 11.68
C GLY A 149 0.13 -4.15 12.03
N TRP A 150 1.06 -4.33 11.08
CA TRP A 150 2.31 -5.06 11.32
C TRP A 150 3.33 -4.27 12.15
N ALA A 151 3.48 -2.97 11.88
CA ALA A 151 4.42 -2.14 12.64
C ALA A 151 4.03 -1.98 14.11
N GLY A 152 2.80 -2.36 14.48
CA GLY A 152 2.29 -2.20 15.84
C GLY A 152 2.18 -0.72 16.22
N ARG A 153 1.85 -0.47 17.47
CA ARG A 153 1.66 0.88 17.99
C ARG A 153 3.00 1.60 18.20
N ASP A 154 2.91 2.91 18.44
CA ASP A 154 4.06 3.76 18.75
C ASP A 154 4.65 3.49 20.13
N ASP A 155 3.92 2.80 21.02
CA ASP A 155 4.36 2.48 22.37
C ASP A 155 5.10 1.11 22.42
N PRO A 156 6.40 1.07 22.79
CA PRO A 156 7.16 -0.17 22.96
C PRO A 156 6.69 -1.07 24.11
N ALA A 157 5.85 -0.56 25.02
CA ALA A 157 5.35 -1.32 26.18
C ALA A 157 4.11 -2.18 25.88
N GLU A 158 3.44 -1.97 24.74
CA GLU A 158 2.32 -2.78 24.28
C GLU A 158 2.85 -3.84 23.29
N GLU A 159 2.79 -5.12 23.67
CA GLU A 159 3.05 -6.26 22.77
C GLU A 159 1.86 -6.42 21.78
N ASP A 160 1.62 -5.36 20.98
CA ASP A 160 0.38 -5.08 20.25
C ASP A 160 0.55 -5.21 18.73
N THR A 161 1.39 -6.15 18.28
CA THR A 161 1.50 -6.45 16.85
C THR A 161 0.20 -7.10 16.36
N LEU A 162 -0.64 -6.32 15.67
CA LEU A 162 -1.93 -6.80 15.15
C LEU A 162 -1.77 -7.79 14.01
N ILE A 163 -0.69 -7.67 13.24
CA ILE A 163 -0.35 -8.59 12.15
C ILE A 163 1.07 -9.10 12.35
N PRO A 164 1.27 -10.35 12.80
CA PRO A 164 2.59 -10.95 12.94
C PRO A 164 3.31 -11.11 11.60
N ASP A 165 4.63 -11.24 11.65
CA ASP A 165 5.50 -11.40 10.47
C ASP A 165 5.01 -12.51 9.52
N ILE A 166 4.63 -13.67 10.07
CA ILE A 166 4.17 -14.82 9.29
C ILE A 166 2.88 -14.48 8.55
N GLU A 167 1.94 -13.81 9.20
CA GLU A 167 0.64 -13.49 8.61
C GLU A 167 0.78 -12.47 7.48
N LEU A 168 1.58 -11.42 7.67
CA LEU A 168 1.83 -10.44 6.62
C LEU A 168 2.62 -11.04 5.45
N ARG A 169 3.56 -11.95 5.73
CA ARG A 169 4.28 -12.70 4.68
C ARG A 169 3.31 -13.53 3.84
N GLU A 170 2.38 -14.26 4.47
CA GLU A 170 1.35 -15.04 3.76
C GLU A 170 0.45 -14.15 2.90
N VAL A 171 0.11 -12.95 3.37
CA VAL A 171 -0.61 -11.96 2.56
C VAL A 171 0.21 -11.56 1.33
N LEU A 172 1.50 -11.28 1.48
CA LEU A 172 2.36 -10.90 0.36
C LEU A 172 2.64 -12.05 -0.61
N ILE A 173 2.65 -13.31 -0.15
CA ILE A 173 2.79 -14.49 -1.01
C ILE A 173 1.57 -14.61 -1.93
N HIS A 174 0.37 -14.44 -1.40
CA HIS A 174 -0.88 -14.66 -2.12
C HIS A 174 -1.49 -13.42 -2.76
N GLY A 175 -1.01 -12.23 -2.39
CA GLY A 175 -1.47 -10.97 -2.98
C GLY A 175 -1.00 -10.75 -4.42
N ASP A 176 -1.52 -9.70 -5.04
CA ASP A 176 -1.09 -9.27 -6.38
C ASP A 176 0.14 -8.35 -6.31
N ASP A 177 0.75 -8.09 -7.47
CA ASP A 177 1.92 -7.22 -7.60
C ASP A 177 1.63 -5.77 -7.23
N GLU A 178 0.39 -5.32 -7.38
CA GLU A 178 -0.01 -3.97 -7.01
C GLU A 178 0.03 -3.81 -5.49
N LEU A 179 -0.54 -4.75 -4.72
CA LEU A 179 -0.47 -4.75 -3.26
C LEU A 179 0.98 -4.74 -2.77
N ARG A 180 1.84 -5.61 -3.32
CA ARG A 180 3.28 -5.67 -2.98
C ARG A 180 3.97 -4.33 -3.25
N THR A 181 3.72 -3.76 -4.43
CA THR A 181 4.29 -2.48 -4.85
C THR A 181 3.84 -1.33 -3.94
N GLN A 182 2.55 -1.27 -3.61
CA GLN A 182 2.02 -0.23 -2.71
C GLN A 182 2.55 -0.37 -1.30
N MET A 183 2.75 -1.60 -0.81
CA MET A 183 3.33 -1.84 0.51
C MET A 183 4.77 -1.35 0.60
N LEU A 184 5.60 -1.65 -0.41
CA LEU A 184 6.96 -1.11 -0.49
C LEU A 184 6.96 0.42 -0.57
N TRP A 185 6.03 1.00 -1.33
CA TRP A 185 5.90 2.45 -1.44
C TRP A 185 5.55 3.11 -0.09
N TYR A 186 4.62 2.55 0.67
CA TYR A 186 4.32 3.05 2.02
C TYR A 186 5.51 2.90 2.97
N LEU A 187 6.18 1.75 2.95
CA LEU A 187 7.35 1.50 3.79
C LEU A 187 8.44 2.55 3.50
N GLN A 188 8.78 2.76 2.23
CA GLN A 188 9.74 3.78 1.82
C GLN A 188 9.29 5.19 2.24
N ARG A 189 8.04 5.56 1.92
CA ARG A 189 7.51 6.89 2.21
C ARG A 189 7.55 7.20 3.70
N TRP A 190 7.01 6.31 4.52
CA TRP A 190 6.94 6.49 5.97
C TRP A 190 8.33 6.49 6.59
N SER A 191 9.27 5.72 6.05
CA SER A 191 10.65 5.71 6.55
C SER A 191 11.41 7.02 6.27
N ASN A 192 10.99 7.78 5.25
CA ASN A 192 11.61 9.06 4.90
C ASN A 192 10.94 10.26 5.57
N GLU A 193 9.93 10.05 6.42
CA GLU A 193 9.32 11.12 7.22
C GLU A 193 10.28 11.50 8.37
N PRO A 194 10.43 12.81 8.70
CA PRO A 194 11.26 13.24 9.83
C PRO A 194 10.83 12.58 11.14
N ASP A 195 11.81 12.17 11.96
CA ASP A 195 11.61 11.50 13.26
C ASP A 195 10.79 10.19 13.18
N SER A 196 10.74 9.56 12.00
CA SER A 196 9.95 8.37 11.78
C SER A 196 10.59 7.10 12.33
N LYS A 197 9.84 6.36 13.15
CA LYS A 197 10.18 5.00 13.60
C LYS A 197 10.26 3.97 12.46
N TRP A 198 9.77 4.30 11.27
CA TRP A 198 9.68 3.37 10.15
C TRP A 198 11.02 3.04 9.53
N GLY A 199 12.01 3.94 9.64
CA GLY A 199 13.38 3.68 9.24
C GLY A 199 13.86 2.35 9.81
N ASP A 200 13.86 2.19 11.12
CA ASP A 200 14.33 0.96 11.80
C ASP A 200 13.54 -0.31 11.44
N ARG A 201 12.33 -0.17 10.86
CA ARG A 201 11.47 -1.28 10.44
C ARG A 201 11.79 -1.82 9.04
N VAL A 202 12.53 -1.07 8.21
CA VAL A 202 12.83 -1.47 6.82
C VAL A 202 13.56 -2.81 6.74
N LEU A 203 14.68 -2.97 7.46
CA LEU A 203 15.44 -4.22 7.45
C LEU A 203 14.65 -5.41 8.05
N PRO A 204 14.02 -5.30 9.24
CA PRO A 204 13.16 -6.36 9.76
C PRO A 204 12.07 -6.78 8.77
N PHE A 205 11.46 -5.82 8.07
CA PHE A 205 10.46 -6.12 7.04
C PHE A 205 11.06 -6.93 5.89
N LEU A 206 12.19 -6.49 5.33
CA LEU A 206 12.85 -7.18 4.22
C LEU A 206 13.33 -8.59 4.59
N GLU A 207 13.89 -8.75 5.78
CA GLU A 207 14.49 -10.02 6.22
C GLU A 207 13.45 -11.05 6.64
N ARG A 208 12.42 -10.59 7.38
CA ARG A 208 11.44 -11.45 8.03
C ARG A 208 10.14 -11.47 7.26
N VAL A 209 9.63 -10.36 6.76
CA VAL A 209 8.28 -10.30 6.18
C VAL A 209 8.26 -10.50 4.67
N TRP A 210 9.21 -9.92 3.95
CA TRP A 210 9.18 -9.95 2.48
C TRP A 210 9.31 -11.39 1.94
N PRO A 211 8.48 -11.80 0.97
CA PRO A 211 8.50 -13.19 0.52
C PRO A 211 9.76 -13.51 -0.30
N ARG A 212 10.28 -14.72 -0.10
CA ARG A 212 11.48 -15.21 -0.78
C ARG A 212 11.17 -16.10 -1.99
N GLN A 213 9.91 -16.48 -2.21
CA GLN A 213 9.50 -17.33 -3.32
C GLN A 213 9.83 -16.67 -4.66
N ARG A 214 10.24 -17.48 -5.66
CA ARG A 214 10.53 -16.94 -7.00
C ARG A 214 9.30 -16.34 -7.69
N SER A 215 8.11 -16.86 -7.41
CA SER A 215 6.85 -16.42 -8.01
C SER A 215 6.48 -14.97 -7.72
N VAL A 216 7.04 -14.37 -6.66
CA VAL A 216 6.78 -12.97 -6.28
C VAL A 216 7.86 -12.00 -6.74
N ARG A 217 8.94 -12.50 -7.36
CA ARG A 217 10.08 -11.69 -7.81
C ARG A 217 9.79 -11.20 -9.21
N THR A 218 9.04 -10.13 -9.31
CA THR A 218 8.69 -9.56 -10.61
C THR A 218 9.57 -8.36 -10.93
N PRO A 219 9.69 -7.97 -12.21
CA PRO A 219 10.40 -6.74 -12.58
C PRO A 219 9.87 -5.50 -11.84
N GLN A 220 8.55 -5.46 -11.61
CA GLN A 220 7.89 -4.35 -10.91
C GLN A 220 8.29 -4.29 -9.43
N THR A 221 8.23 -5.40 -8.70
CA THR A 221 8.62 -5.44 -7.28
C THR A 221 10.13 -5.23 -7.11
N SER A 222 10.93 -5.79 -8.02
CA SER A 222 12.39 -5.62 -8.02
C SER A 222 12.78 -4.16 -8.24
N GLY A 223 12.13 -3.46 -9.18
CA GLY A 223 12.32 -2.03 -9.38
C GLY A 223 12.00 -1.20 -8.13
N ARG A 224 10.91 -1.54 -7.42
CA ARG A 224 10.54 -0.86 -6.18
C ARG A 224 11.49 -1.10 -5.02
N LEU A 225 12.04 -2.31 -4.89
CA LEU A 225 13.07 -2.61 -3.89
C LEU A 225 14.36 -1.81 -4.15
N VAL A 226 14.74 -1.68 -5.42
CA VAL A 226 15.87 -0.84 -5.85
C VAL A 226 15.60 0.62 -5.53
N ASP A 227 14.45 1.17 -5.94
CA ASP A 227 14.06 2.56 -5.65
C ASP A 227 14.11 2.85 -4.13
N MET A 228 13.70 1.89 -3.29
CA MET A 228 13.74 2.02 -1.84
C MET A 228 15.17 2.11 -1.29
N ALA A 229 16.09 1.25 -1.77
CA ALA A 229 17.49 1.33 -1.37
C ALA A 229 18.10 2.70 -1.69
N LEU A 230 17.81 3.22 -2.88
CA LEU A 230 18.32 4.53 -3.33
C LEU A 230 17.73 5.70 -2.57
N ALA A 231 16.50 5.56 -2.08
CA ALA A 231 15.84 6.60 -1.30
C ALA A 231 16.35 6.68 0.15
N MET A 232 17.27 5.79 0.55
CA MET A 232 17.80 5.66 1.92
C MET A 232 19.34 5.50 1.89
N PRO A 233 20.09 6.53 1.43
CA PRO A 233 21.53 6.43 1.22
C PRO A 233 22.30 6.01 2.48
N ASP A 234 21.92 6.52 3.66
CA ASP A 234 22.56 6.20 4.95
C ASP A 234 22.53 4.70 5.31
N ARG A 235 21.58 3.95 4.72
CA ARG A 235 21.37 2.52 4.96
C ARG A 235 21.48 1.69 3.69
N PHE A 236 22.04 2.28 2.64
CA PHE A 236 22.08 1.68 1.31
C PHE A 236 22.70 0.29 1.33
N VAL A 237 23.87 0.14 1.96
CA VAL A 237 24.60 -1.14 2.04
C VAL A 237 23.76 -2.23 2.72
N GLU A 238 23.14 -1.90 3.86
CA GLU A 238 22.31 -2.85 4.60
C GLU A 238 21.11 -3.31 3.77
N ILE A 239 20.41 -2.36 3.12
CA ILE A 239 19.23 -2.64 2.32
C ILE A 239 19.61 -3.45 1.08
N VAL A 240 20.68 -3.07 0.36
CA VAL A 240 21.15 -3.80 -0.84
C VAL A 240 21.43 -5.27 -0.49
N ASN A 241 22.17 -5.51 0.60
CA ASN A 241 22.47 -6.88 1.04
C ASN A 241 21.21 -7.70 1.33
N ALA A 242 20.18 -7.08 1.92
CA ALA A 242 18.90 -7.73 2.19
C ALA A 242 18.09 -8.01 0.92
N ILE A 243 18.10 -7.09 -0.07
CA ILE A 243 17.27 -7.21 -1.28
C ILE A 243 17.90 -8.03 -2.39
N LEU A 244 19.24 -8.08 -2.54
CA LEU A 244 19.92 -8.82 -3.61
C LEU A 244 19.38 -10.25 -3.87
N PRO A 245 19.13 -11.09 -2.84
CA PRO A 245 18.57 -12.43 -3.07
C PRO A 245 17.09 -12.42 -3.50
N LEU A 246 16.40 -11.28 -3.37
CA LEU A 246 14.98 -11.07 -3.66
C LEU A 246 14.74 -10.49 -5.07
N LEU A 247 15.77 -9.98 -5.74
CA LEU A 247 15.65 -9.30 -7.04
C LEU A 247 15.64 -10.28 -8.23
N ASP A 248 14.94 -9.85 -9.27
CA ASP A 248 15.05 -10.36 -10.65
C ASP A 248 15.40 -9.21 -11.62
N ALA A 249 15.68 -9.54 -12.87
CA ALA A 249 16.00 -8.55 -13.90
C ALA A 249 14.84 -7.57 -14.10
N VAL A 250 15.16 -6.28 -14.11
CA VAL A 250 14.20 -5.20 -14.28
C VAL A 250 14.23 -4.74 -15.74
N ALA A 251 13.24 -5.15 -16.52
CA ALA A 251 13.05 -4.66 -17.88
C ALA A 251 12.31 -3.30 -17.89
N GLY A 252 12.82 -2.34 -18.66
CA GLY A 252 12.10 -1.11 -19.00
C GLY A 252 12.07 -0.01 -17.94
N SER A 253 11.06 0.85 -17.99
CA SER A 253 10.90 2.11 -17.23
C SER A 253 10.60 1.98 -15.73
N SER A 254 10.83 0.79 -15.16
CA SER A 254 10.45 0.47 -13.77
C SER A 254 11.47 0.92 -12.72
N VAL A 255 12.66 1.39 -13.11
CA VAL A 255 13.68 1.95 -12.21
C VAL A 255 13.98 3.39 -12.61
N ARG A 256 13.90 4.31 -11.65
CA ARG A 256 14.30 5.71 -11.88
C ARG A 256 15.76 5.89 -11.50
N MET A 257 16.66 5.80 -12.48
CA MET A 257 18.10 5.94 -12.23
C MET A 257 18.57 7.36 -11.89
N GLY A 258 17.69 8.36 -11.93
CA GLY A 258 18.07 9.74 -11.57
C GLY A 258 18.59 9.89 -10.13
N HIS A 259 18.34 8.91 -9.26
CA HIS A 259 18.83 8.90 -7.87
C HIS A 259 20.25 8.34 -7.71
N PHE A 260 20.87 7.74 -8.74
CA PHE A 260 22.24 7.19 -8.63
C PHE A 260 23.34 8.25 -8.71
N ILE A 261 22.99 9.48 -9.12
CA ILE A 261 23.96 10.43 -9.65
C ILE A 261 23.95 11.70 -8.80
N ASP A 262 24.76 11.68 -7.75
CA ASP A 262 25.48 12.88 -7.32
C ASP A 262 26.97 12.57 -7.48
N LEU A 263 27.68 13.37 -8.27
CA LEU A 263 29.01 12.98 -8.78
C LEU A 263 30.13 13.10 -7.73
N GLU A 264 29.92 13.87 -6.66
CA GLU A 264 30.91 14.03 -5.59
C GLU A 264 30.50 13.28 -4.30
N GLU A 265 29.22 13.30 -3.93
CA GLU A 265 28.69 12.66 -2.71
C GLU A 265 27.66 11.54 -2.97
N GLY A 266 27.46 11.11 -4.22
CA GLY A 266 26.42 10.13 -4.54
C GLY A 266 26.79 8.68 -4.22
N ILE A 267 25.79 7.80 -4.32
CA ILE A 267 25.92 6.36 -4.01
C ILE A 267 27.07 5.70 -4.79
N ALA A 268 27.34 6.13 -6.03
CA ALA A 268 28.43 5.59 -6.82
C ALA A 268 29.82 5.87 -6.23
N SER A 269 30.04 7.01 -5.55
CA SER A 269 31.32 7.29 -4.89
C SER A 269 31.40 6.65 -3.50
N GLN A 270 30.29 6.66 -2.74
CA GLN A 270 30.26 6.14 -1.37
C GLN A 270 30.23 4.59 -1.31
N HIS A 271 29.45 3.96 -2.18
CA HIS A 271 29.15 2.50 -2.15
C HIS A 271 29.25 1.86 -3.54
N PRO A 272 30.42 1.96 -4.23
CA PRO A 272 30.57 1.49 -5.61
C PRO A 272 30.37 -0.01 -5.81
N ARG A 273 30.73 -0.83 -4.80
CA ARG A 273 30.64 -2.30 -4.89
C ARG A 273 29.19 -2.77 -4.84
N GLU A 274 28.46 -2.29 -3.84
CA GLU A 274 27.05 -2.61 -3.61
C GLU A 274 26.20 -2.09 -4.78
N LEU A 275 26.54 -0.91 -5.31
CA LEU A 275 25.91 -0.41 -6.52
C LEU A 275 26.18 -1.30 -7.74
N LEU A 276 27.43 -1.73 -7.95
CA LEU A 276 27.75 -2.65 -9.05
C LEU A 276 27.03 -4.01 -8.89
N ASP A 277 26.97 -4.54 -7.67
CA ASP A 277 26.24 -5.78 -7.37
C ASP A 277 24.75 -5.65 -7.72
N LEU A 278 24.15 -4.51 -7.35
CA LEU A 278 22.76 -4.19 -7.67
C LEU A 278 22.55 -4.11 -9.20
N LEU A 279 23.36 -3.32 -9.91
CA LEU A 279 23.25 -3.16 -11.36
C LEU A 279 23.46 -4.47 -12.11
N TRP A 280 24.46 -5.26 -11.72
CA TRP A 280 24.71 -6.57 -12.30
C TRP A 280 23.52 -7.52 -12.13
N LYS A 281 22.81 -7.39 -11.00
CA LYS A 281 21.65 -8.23 -10.68
C LYS A 281 20.39 -7.83 -11.45
N VAL A 282 20.16 -6.53 -11.63
CA VAL A 282 18.88 -6.02 -12.16
C VAL A 282 18.91 -5.64 -13.63
N LEU A 283 20.07 -5.33 -14.22
CA LEU A 283 20.14 -4.98 -15.63
C LEU A 283 20.00 -6.24 -16.49
N PRO A 284 19.01 -6.31 -17.41
CA PRO A 284 18.86 -7.45 -18.30
C PRO A 284 20.03 -7.54 -19.29
N GLU A 285 20.18 -8.67 -19.98
CA GLU A 285 21.22 -8.81 -21.01
C GLU A 285 21.01 -7.87 -22.20
N ASP A 286 19.76 -7.61 -22.56
CA ASP A 286 19.41 -6.66 -23.61
C ASP A 286 19.49 -5.20 -23.12
N ALA A 287 20.51 -4.49 -23.61
CA ALA A 287 20.79 -3.11 -23.25
C ALA A 287 19.72 -2.11 -23.70
N TRP A 288 18.89 -2.46 -24.69
CA TRP A 288 17.78 -1.60 -25.13
C TRP A 288 16.71 -1.43 -24.04
N LEU A 289 16.56 -2.43 -23.18
CA LEU A 289 15.63 -2.44 -22.05
C LEU A 289 16.16 -1.70 -20.82
N TRP A 290 17.40 -1.19 -20.87
CA TRP A 290 18.01 -0.55 -19.71
C TRP A 290 17.36 0.79 -19.38
N PRO A 291 17.19 1.10 -18.09
CA PRO A 291 16.73 2.41 -17.64
C PRO A 291 17.54 3.57 -18.23
N TYR A 292 16.89 4.73 -18.34
CA TYR A 292 17.55 5.97 -18.75
C TYR A 292 18.67 6.32 -17.75
N GLU A 293 19.74 6.99 -18.19
CA GLU A 293 20.91 7.36 -17.36
C GLU A 293 21.80 6.23 -16.83
N THR A 294 21.56 4.97 -17.21
CA THR A 294 22.45 3.85 -16.86
C THR A 294 23.91 4.13 -17.27
N ARG A 295 24.13 4.71 -18.46
CA ARG A 295 25.46 5.10 -18.95
C ARG A 295 26.21 6.00 -17.98
N ARG A 296 25.55 7.06 -17.48
CA ARG A 296 26.15 8.02 -16.54
C ARG A 296 26.56 7.33 -15.24
N THR A 297 25.72 6.41 -14.76
CA THR A 297 26.02 5.62 -13.56
C THR A 297 27.23 4.72 -13.77
N LEU A 298 27.33 4.04 -14.92
CA LEU A 298 28.50 3.22 -15.26
C LEU A 298 29.78 4.05 -15.38
N ASP A 299 29.70 5.24 -15.97
CA ASP A 299 30.85 6.14 -16.09
C ASP A 299 31.32 6.65 -14.72
N ALA A 300 30.38 6.94 -13.80
CA ALA A 300 30.71 7.27 -12.40
C ALA A 300 31.40 6.10 -11.68
N LEU A 301 30.97 4.85 -11.91
CA LEU A 301 31.60 3.66 -11.35
C LEU A 301 33.02 3.43 -11.91
N LYS A 302 33.27 3.71 -13.20
CA LYS A 302 34.63 3.59 -13.79
C LYS A 302 35.64 4.55 -13.15
N ALA A 303 35.18 5.68 -12.62
CA ALA A 303 36.04 6.61 -11.89
C ALA A 303 36.53 6.02 -10.55
N GLN A 304 35.78 5.08 -9.96
CA GLN A 304 36.05 4.52 -8.64
C GLN A 304 37.06 3.38 -8.68
N GLU A 305 38.18 3.54 -7.97
CA GLU A 305 39.28 2.55 -7.94
C GLU A 305 38.83 1.17 -7.44
N LEU A 306 37.84 1.12 -6.54
CA LEU A 306 37.35 -0.12 -5.94
C LEU A 306 36.68 -1.10 -6.92
N VAL A 307 36.16 -0.62 -8.04
CA VAL A 307 35.40 -1.42 -9.02
C VAL A 307 35.84 -1.21 -10.47
N ARG A 308 36.80 -0.31 -10.72
CA ARG A 308 37.29 0.03 -12.07
C ARG A 308 37.70 -1.18 -12.89
N ASP A 309 38.37 -2.13 -12.25
CA ASP A 309 38.89 -3.35 -12.89
C ASP A 309 37.95 -4.57 -12.74
N ASP A 310 36.72 -4.37 -12.25
CA ASP A 310 35.74 -5.46 -12.12
C ASP A 310 35.23 -5.87 -13.51
N THR A 311 35.38 -7.16 -13.83
CA THR A 311 34.94 -7.76 -15.11
C THR A 311 33.45 -7.51 -15.41
N ARG A 312 32.61 -7.42 -14.38
CA ARG A 312 31.17 -7.13 -14.53
C ARG A 312 30.93 -5.73 -15.03
N LEU A 313 31.70 -4.75 -14.54
CA LEU A 313 31.60 -3.35 -14.99
C LEU A 313 32.03 -3.21 -16.46
N ALA A 314 33.09 -3.92 -16.86
CA ALA A 314 33.53 -3.97 -18.25
C ALA A 314 32.46 -4.57 -19.17
N GLU A 315 31.84 -5.68 -18.75
CA GLU A 315 30.75 -6.33 -19.50
C GLU A 315 29.51 -5.46 -19.61
N LEU A 316 29.06 -4.81 -18.52
CA LEU A 316 27.94 -3.88 -18.57
C LEU A 316 28.24 -2.69 -19.50
N SER A 317 29.46 -2.16 -19.45
CA SER A 317 29.88 -1.08 -20.35
C SER A 317 29.87 -1.51 -21.82
N ARG A 318 30.27 -2.75 -22.11
CA ARG A 318 30.23 -3.31 -23.46
C ARG A 318 28.80 -3.46 -23.98
N ARG A 319 27.87 -3.90 -23.13
CA ARG A 319 26.44 -4.01 -23.48
C ARG A 319 25.84 -2.63 -23.77
N GLU A 320 26.13 -1.64 -22.92
CA GLU A 320 25.67 -0.25 -23.12
C GLU A 320 26.15 0.35 -24.44
N GLN A 321 27.41 0.11 -24.83
CA GLN A 321 27.96 0.59 -26.09
C GLN A 321 27.30 -0.03 -27.33
N ASN A 322 26.68 -1.20 -27.17
CA ASN A 322 25.95 -1.91 -28.23
C ASN A 322 24.44 -1.63 -28.22
N ARG A 323 23.97 -0.77 -27.32
CA ARG A 323 22.63 -0.19 -27.35
C ARG A 323 22.54 0.86 -28.45
#